data_AF-A0A015T364-F1
#
_entry.id   AF-A0A015T364-F1
#
_cell.length_a   1.000
_cell.length_b   1.000
_cell.length_c   1.000
_cell.angle_alpha   90.00
_cell.angle_beta   90.00
_cell.angle_gamma   90.00
#
_symmetry.space_group_name_H-M   'P 1'
#
loop_
_entity.id
_entity.type
_entity.pdbx_description
1 polymer ?
#
loop_
_entity_poly.entity_id
_entity_poly.type
_entity_poly.pdbx_seq_one_letter_code
_entity_poly.pdbx_strand_id
1 'polypeptide(L)'
;MERSGNFYKAIRLGYILISILIGCMAYNSLYEWQEIEALELGNKKIDELRKEINNINIQMIKFSLLGETILEWNDKDIEHYHARRMAMDSMLCRFKATYPAERIDSVRSLLEDKERQMFQIVRLMDEQQSINKKIANQIPVIV
;
A
#
# COMPACT_ATOMS: atom_id res chain seq x y z
N MET A 1 43.07 63.33 -23.73
CA MET A 1 42.63 62.75 -22.44
C MET A 1 41.23 62.09 -22.51
N GLU A 2 40.33 62.57 -23.37
CA GLU A 2 38.92 62.09 -23.47
C GLU A 2 38.76 60.64 -23.98
N ARG A 3 39.63 60.19 -24.89
CA ARG A 3 39.58 58.85 -25.49
C ARG A 3 39.84 57.71 -24.48
N SER A 4 40.71 57.95 -23.49
CA SER A 4 41.04 56.98 -22.44
C SER A 4 39.88 56.76 -21.46
N GLY A 5 39.11 57.82 -21.15
CA GLY A 5 37.93 57.74 -20.30
C GLY A 5 36.80 56.89 -20.89
N ASN A 6 36.61 56.92 -22.21
CA ASN A 6 35.58 56.12 -22.88
C ASN A 6 35.93 54.62 -22.92
N PHE A 7 37.21 54.26 -23.07
CA PHE A 7 37.67 52.86 -22.97
C PHE A 7 37.41 52.28 -21.58
N TYR A 8 37.74 53.03 -20.52
CA TYR A 8 37.49 52.58 -19.15
C TYR A 8 35.99 52.44 -18.85
N LYS A 9 35.13 53.33 -19.38
CA LYS A 9 33.67 53.20 -19.29
C LYS A 9 33.14 51.95 -20.00
N ALA A 10 33.66 51.62 -21.18
CA ALA A 10 33.27 50.41 -21.93
C ALA A 10 33.66 49.13 -21.19
N ILE A 11 34.88 49.08 -20.63
CA ILE A 11 35.35 47.95 -19.82
C ILE A 11 34.45 47.78 -18.57
N ARG A 12 34.12 48.88 -17.88
CA ARG A 12 33.22 48.86 -16.72
C ARG A 12 31.82 48.33 -17.07
N LEU A 13 31.26 48.76 -18.20
CA LEU A 13 29.97 48.24 -18.70
C LEU A 13 30.04 46.74 -19.00
N GLY A 14 31.14 46.27 -19.58
CA GLY A 14 31.37 44.85 -19.82
C GLY A 14 31.35 44.01 -18.54
N TYR A 15 32.06 44.46 -17.49
CA TYR A 15 32.03 43.78 -16.19
C TYR A 15 30.65 43.78 -15.54
N ILE A 16 29.91 44.90 -15.63
CA ILE A 16 28.53 44.97 -15.12
C ILE A 16 27.64 43.95 -15.85
N LEU A 17 27.76 43.85 -17.18
CA LEU A 17 26.99 42.91 -17.98
C LEU A 17 27.33 41.45 -17.64
N ILE A 18 28.61 41.13 -17.47
CA ILE A 18 29.06 39.79 -17.04
C ILE A 18 28.51 39.45 -15.66
N SER A 19 28.56 40.38 -14.70
CA SER A 19 28.00 40.17 -13.35
C SER A 19 26.49 39.93 -13.38
N ILE A 20 25.75 40.64 -14.24
CA ILE A 20 24.30 40.42 -14.42
C ILE A 20 24.05 39.02 -15.00
N LEU A 21 24.79 38.60 -16.02
CA LEU A 21 24.64 37.27 -16.62
C LEU A 21 24.91 36.15 -15.62
N ILE A 22 25.99 36.27 -14.83
CA ILE A 22 26.31 35.30 -13.77
C ILE A 22 25.19 35.27 -12.72
N GLY A 23 24.67 36.44 -12.33
CA GLY A 23 23.55 36.53 -11.40
C GLY A 23 22.28 35.84 -11.93
N CYS A 24 21.93 36.05 -13.19
CA CYS A 24 20.80 35.39 -13.83
C CYS A 24 20.98 33.86 -13.90
N MET A 25 22.19 33.39 -14.27
CA MET A 25 22.50 31.95 -14.29
C MET A 25 22.41 31.33 -12.90
N ALA A 26 22.96 31.99 -11.89
CA ALA A 26 22.89 31.53 -10.50
C ALA A 26 21.45 31.49 -9.98
N TYR A 27 20.64 32.52 -10.28
CA TYR A 27 19.23 32.56 -9.89
C TYR A 27 18.43 31.42 -10.53
N ASN A 28 18.57 31.21 -11.83
CA ASN A 28 17.89 30.12 -12.53
C ASN A 28 18.32 28.76 -11.99
N SER A 29 19.62 28.55 -11.75
CA SER A 29 20.12 27.30 -11.18
C SER A 29 19.55 27.05 -9.78
N LEU A 30 19.48 28.08 -8.92
CA LEU A 30 18.87 27.93 -7.59
C LEU A 30 17.38 27.60 -7.66
N TYR A 31 16.66 28.22 -8.60
CA TYR A 31 15.24 27.91 -8.84
C TYR A 31 15.07 26.45 -9.32
N GLU A 32 15.88 26.01 -10.28
CA GLU A 32 15.87 24.62 -10.77
C GLU A 32 16.21 23.62 -9.66
N TRP A 33 17.18 23.93 -8.79
CA TRP A 33 17.51 23.11 -7.63
C TRP A 33 16.32 22.92 -6.69
N GLN A 34 15.58 24.00 -6.38
CA GLN A 34 14.39 23.93 -5.54
C GLN A 34 13.26 23.10 -6.19
N GLU A 35 13.09 23.23 -7.51
CA GLU A 35 12.10 22.45 -8.25
C GLU A 35 12.44 20.95 -8.25
N ILE A 36 13.72 20.60 -8.45
CA ILE A 36 14.21 19.22 -8.38
C ILE A 36 14.01 18.64 -6.98
N GLU A 37 14.29 19.41 -5.91
CA GLU A 37 14.12 18.94 -4.53
C GLU A 37 12.64 18.67 -4.20
N ALA A 38 11.72 19.53 -4.67
CA ALA A 38 10.28 19.31 -4.52
C ALA A 38 9.81 18.05 -5.26
N LEU A 39 10.34 17.81 -6.47
CA LEU A 39 10.06 16.60 -7.25
C LEU A 39 10.63 15.34 -6.58
N GLU A 40 11.84 15.41 -6.02
CA GLU A 40 12.46 14.29 -5.31
C GLU A 40 11.67 13.91 -4.06
N LEU A 41 11.23 14.90 -3.27
CA LEU A 41 10.36 14.68 -2.13
C LEU A 41 9.03 14.03 -2.53
N GLY A 42 8.42 14.51 -3.62
CA GLY A 42 7.22 13.91 -4.20
C GLY A 42 7.45 12.45 -4.63
N ASN A 43 8.56 12.17 -5.30
CA ASN A 43 8.91 10.84 -5.75
C ASN A 43 9.15 9.87 -4.59
N LYS A 44 9.82 10.35 -3.52
CA LYS A 44 10.02 9.57 -2.29
C LYS A 44 8.68 9.20 -1.64
N LYS A 45 7.75 10.15 -1.55
CA LYS A 45 6.40 9.88 -1.02
C LYS A 45 5.64 8.86 -1.88
N ILE A 46 5.76 8.93 -3.20
CA ILE A 46 5.16 7.94 -4.11
C ILE A 46 5.78 6.54 -3.89
N ASP A 47 7.09 6.46 -3.72
CA ASP A 47 7.79 5.19 -3.45
C ASP A 47 7.36 4.57 -2.11
N GLU A 48 7.24 5.38 -1.06
CA GLU A 48 6.71 4.96 0.24
C GLU A 48 5.29 4.40 0.11
N LEU A 49 4.38 5.12 -0.57
CA LEU A 49 3.02 4.64 -0.83
C LEU A 49 3.01 3.32 -1.62
N ARG A 50 3.86 3.19 -2.65
CA ARG A 50 3.97 1.93 -3.42
C ARG A 50 4.42 0.76 -2.53
N LYS A 51 5.36 0.99 -1.62
CA LYS A 51 5.82 -0.03 -0.66
C LYS A 51 4.70 -0.44 0.29
N GLU A 52 3.94 0.52 0.82
CA GLU A 52 2.80 0.22 1.69
C GLU A 52 1.72 -0.59 0.98
N ILE A 53 1.36 -0.19 -0.25
CA ILE A 53 0.38 -0.91 -1.10
C ILE A 53 0.87 -2.33 -1.37
N ASN A 54 2.12 -2.49 -1.79
CA ASN A 54 2.68 -3.81 -2.10
C ASN A 54 2.72 -4.70 -0.86
N ASN A 55 3.06 -4.15 0.31
CA ASN A 55 3.00 -4.90 1.56
C ASN A 55 1.58 -5.39 1.85
N ILE A 56 0.55 -4.53 1.75
CA ILE A 56 -0.83 -4.98 1.95
C ILE A 56 -1.22 -6.06 0.95
N ASN A 57 -0.90 -5.90 -0.33
CA ASN A 57 -1.20 -6.92 -1.34
C ASN A 57 -0.56 -8.27 -0.99
N ILE A 58 0.70 -8.29 -0.55
CA ILE A 58 1.37 -9.51 -0.10
C ILE A 58 0.66 -10.11 1.12
N GLN A 59 0.30 -9.29 2.12
CA GLN A 59 -0.42 -9.79 3.29
C GLN A 59 -1.81 -10.33 2.91
N MET A 60 -2.49 -9.69 1.95
CA MET A 60 -3.82 -10.07 1.47
C MET A 60 -3.77 -11.41 0.73
N ILE A 61 -2.74 -11.62 -0.09
CA ILE A 61 -2.50 -12.93 -0.73
C ILE A 61 -2.27 -14.00 0.33
N LYS A 62 -1.39 -13.75 1.31
CA LYS A 62 -1.15 -14.70 2.42
C LYS A 62 -2.42 -15.00 3.20
N PHE A 63 -3.25 -13.99 3.45
CA PHE A 63 -4.53 -14.17 4.14
C PHE A 63 -5.52 -14.98 3.30
N SER A 64 -5.61 -14.73 1.99
CA SER A 64 -6.46 -15.52 1.11
C SER A 64 -6.03 -16.98 1.05
N LEU A 65 -4.72 -17.24 1.02
CA LEU A 65 -4.14 -18.58 1.00
C LEU A 65 -4.53 -19.41 2.23
N LEU A 66 -4.62 -18.78 3.42
CA LEU A 66 -5.07 -19.47 4.63
C LEU A 66 -6.45 -20.11 4.45
N GLY A 67 -7.30 -19.50 3.61
CA GLY A 67 -8.64 -20.02 3.35
C GLY A 67 -8.73 -21.19 2.38
N GLU A 68 -7.64 -21.58 1.72
CA GLU A 68 -7.65 -22.73 0.80
C GLU A 68 -7.73 -24.06 1.55
N THR A 69 -7.28 -24.13 2.80
CA THR A 69 -7.31 -25.33 3.65
C THR A 69 -8.55 -25.43 4.53
N ILE A 70 -9.62 -24.68 4.22
CA ILE A 70 -10.84 -24.58 5.03
C ILE A 70 -11.46 -25.93 5.41
N LEU A 71 -11.32 -26.93 4.54
CA LEU A 71 -11.87 -28.27 4.73
C LEU A 71 -11.22 -29.04 5.90
N GLU A 72 -10.04 -28.61 6.35
CA GLU A 72 -9.25 -29.27 7.40
C GLU A 72 -9.22 -28.45 8.71
N TRP A 73 -9.94 -27.33 8.76
CA TRP A 73 -9.87 -26.39 9.88
C TRP A 73 -10.46 -26.97 11.16
N ASN A 74 -9.78 -26.68 12.27
CA ASN A 74 -10.31 -26.84 13.63
C ASN A 74 -10.52 -25.46 14.31
N ASP A 75 -10.99 -25.46 15.56
CA ASP A 75 -11.24 -24.24 16.33
C ASP A 75 -10.02 -23.29 16.38
N LYS A 76 -8.79 -23.82 16.47
CA LYS A 76 -7.57 -22.99 16.48
C LYS A 76 -7.30 -22.34 15.13
N ASP A 77 -7.63 -23.02 14.04
CA ASP A 77 -7.46 -22.47 12.69
C ASP A 77 -8.46 -21.34 12.44
N ILE A 78 -9.68 -21.46 12.96
CA ILE A 78 -10.69 -20.40 12.94
C ILE A 78 -10.19 -19.17 13.72
N GLU A 79 -9.68 -19.37 14.93
CA GLU A 79 -9.10 -18.28 15.73
C GLU A 79 -7.89 -17.64 15.03
N HIS A 80 -7.03 -18.45 14.42
CA HIS A 80 -5.88 -17.98 13.67
C HIS A 80 -6.30 -17.12 12.47
N TYR A 81 -7.30 -17.58 11.72
CA TYR A 81 -7.86 -16.86 10.59
C TYR A 81 -8.47 -15.52 11.03
N HIS A 82 -9.24 -15.52 12.12
CA HIS A 82 -9.83 -14.32 12.70
C HIS A 82 -8.78 -13.29 13.12
N ALA A 83 -7.74 -13.72 13.84
CA ALA A 83 -6.64 -12.86 14.25
C ALA A 83 -5.94 -12.24 13.03
N ARG A 84 -5.76 -13.03 11.96
CA ARG A 84 -5.19 -12.54 10.71
C ARG A 84 -6.10 -11.54 10.01
N ARG A 85 -7.41 -11.75 10.03
CA ARG A 85 -8.41 -10.80 9.53
C ARG A 85 -8.38 -9.48 10.30
N MET A 86 -8.25 -9.50 11.63
CA MET A 86 -8.06 -8.28 12.44
C MET A 86 -6.76 -7.54 12.11
N ALA A 87 -5.67 -8.27 11.88
CA ALA A 87 -4.42 -7.66 11.44
C ALA A 87 -4.59 -6.98 10.07
N MET A 88 -5.29 -7.62 9.12
CA MET A 88 -5.63 -7.03 7.82
C MET A 88 -6.45 -5.74 7.98
N ASP A 89 -7.48 -5.78 8.82
CA ASP A 89 -8.35 -4.65 9.12
C ASP A 89 -7.58 -3.43 9.64
N SER A 90 -6.63 -3.67 10.56
CA SER A 90 -5.75 -2.63 11.08
C SER A 90 -4.86 -2.02 9.97
N MET A 91 -4.33 -2.86 9.07
CA MET A 91 -3.55 -2.37 7.93
C MET A 91 -4.40 -1.54 6.97
N LEU A 92 -5.61 -2.00 6.64
CA LEU A 92 -6.55 -1.30 5.78
C LEU A 92 -6.98 0.05 6.37
N CYS A 93 -7.14 0.15 7.69
CA CYS A 93 -7.53 1.40 8.35
C CYS A 93 -6.54 2.54 8.09
N ARG A 94 -5.23 2.25 8.01
CA ARG A 94 -4.20 3.26 7.70
C ARG A 94 -4.40 3.91 6.33
N PHE A 95 -5.02 3.20 5.39
CA PHE A 95 -5.26 3.69 4.03
C PHE A 95 -6.43 4.67 3.94
N LYS A 96 -7.27 4.79 4.99
CA LYS A 96 -8.35 5.79 5.03
C LYS A 96 -7.87 7.23 4.96
N ALA A 97 -6.60 7.50 5.31
CA ALA A 97 -6.01 8.83 5.20
C ALA A 97 -5.68 9.22 3.74
N THR A 98 -5.47 8.23 2.87
CA THR A 98 -5.00 8.42 1.48
C THR A 98 -6.11 8.09 0.46
N TYR A 99 -7.02 7.19 0.79
CA TYR A 99 -8.09 6.72 -0.07
C TYR A 99 -9.47 6.98 0.54
N PRO A 100 -10.54 7.09 -0.27
CA PRO A 100 -11.90 7.27 0.23
C PRO A 100 -12.28 6.19 1.24
N ALA A 101 -12.77 6.62 2.40
CA ALA A 101 -13.09 5.72 3.51
C ALA A 101 -14.13 4.68 3.11
N GLU A 102 -15.07 5.03 2.24
CA GLU A 102 -16.14 4.15 1.75
C GLU A 102 -15.59 2.93 1.04
N ARG A 103 -14.52 3.10 0.24
CA ARG A 103 -13.87 1.99 -0.46
C ARG A 103 -13.18 1.03 0.52
N ILE A 104 -12.48 1.59 1.50
CA ILE A 104 -11.80 0.79 2.52
C ILE A 104 -12.82 0.03 3.36
N ASP A 105 -13.89 0.68 3.77
CA ASP A 105 -14.95 0.05 4.56
C ASP A 105 -15.69 -1.04 3.77
N SER A 106 -15.88 -0.86 2.46
CA SER A 106 -16.45 -1.90 1.59
C SER A 106 -15.55 -3.14 1.50
N VAL A 107 -14.22 -2.97 1.44
CA VAL A 107 -13.28 -4.11 1.47
C VAL A 107 -13.33 -4.81 2.82
N ARG A 108 -13.40 -4.06 3.92
CA ARG A 108 -13.48 -4.63 5.28
C ARG A 108 -14.77 -5.43 5.48
N SER A 109 -15.92 -4.90 5.06
CA SER A 109 -17.19 -5.63 5.15
C SER A 109 -17.17 -6.90 4.30
N LEU A 110 -16.57 -6.86 3.11
CA LEU A 110 -16.41 -8.05 2.27
C LEU A 110 -15.55 -9.13 2.94
N LEU A 111 -14.50 -8.73 3.66
CA LEU A 111 -13.65 -9.66 4.40
C LEU A 111 -14.37 -10.29 5.61
N GLU A 112 -15.17 -9.49 6.31
CA GLU A 112 -16.03 -9.97 7.40
C GLU A 112 -17.08 -10.97 6.89
N ASP A 113 -17.75 -10.64 5.78
CA ASP A 113 -18.71 -11.54 5.15
C ASP A 113 -18.06 -12.84 4.68
N LYS A 114 -16.84 -12.76 4.09
CA LYS A 114 -16.07 -13.94 3.68
C LYS A 114 -15.76 -14.83 4.89
N GLU A 115 -15.23 -14.28 5.97
CA GLU A 115 -14.95 -15.05 7.19
C GLU A 115 -16.22 -15.73 7.74
N ARG A 116 -17.34 -15.01 7.77
CA ARG A 116 -18.62 -15.56 8.23
C ARG A 116 -19.08 -16.73 7.36
N GLN A 117 -18.95 -16.62 6.04
CA GLN A 117 -19.25 -17.72 5.12
C GLN A 117 -18.33 -18.91 5.35
N MET A 118 -17.03 -18.68 5.59
CA MET A 118 -16.08 -19.74 5.87
C MET A 118 -16.42 -20.50 7.15
N PHE A 119 -16.78 -19.79 8.23
CA PHE A 119 -17.24 -20.41 9.46
C PHE A 119 -18.49 -21.28 9.25
N GLN A 120 -19.44 -20.83 8.41
CA GLN A 120 -20.61 -21.62 8.05
C GLN A 120 -20.25 -22.90 7.29
N ILE A 121 -19.29 -22.84 6.37
CA ILE A 121 -18.81 -24.02 5.63
C ILE A 121 -18.25 -25.07 6.59
N VAL A 122 -17.34 -24.67 7.49
CA VAL A 122 -16.73 -25.58 8.48
C VAL A 122 -17.80 -26.26 9.34
N ARG A 123 -18.75 -25.48 9.86
CA ARG A 123 -19.86 -26.00 10.65
C ARG A 123 -20.70 -27.04 9.88
N LEU A 124 -21.06 -26.73 8.63
CA LEU A 124 -21.85 -27.65 7.80
C LEU A 124 -21.09 -28.95 7.51
N MET A 125 -19.76 -28.88 7.34
CA MET A 125 -18.93 -30.07 7.18
C MET A 125 -18.91 -30.96 8.42
N ASP A 126 -18.79 -30.37 9.61
CA ASP A 126 -18.85 -31.12 10.87
C ASP A 126 -20.20 -31.81 11.06
N GLU A 127 -21.29 -31.11 10.74
CA GLU A 127 -22.65 -31.67 10.74
C GLU A 127 -22.75 -32.83 9.75
N GLN A 128 -22.25 -32.68 8.53
CA GLN A 128 -22.24 -33.74 7.51
C GLN A 128 -21.40 -34.95 7.95
N GLN A 129 -20.24 -34.75 8.57
CA GLN A 129 -19.39 -35.83 9.06
C GLN A 129 -20.05 -36.59 10.22
N SER A 130 -20.75 -35.89 11.12
CA SER A 130 -21.54 -36.48 12.19
C SER A 130 -22.69 -37.35 11.65
N ILE A 131 -23.40 -36.85 10.64
CA ILE A 131 -24.46 -37.60 9.95
C ILE A 131 -23.89 -38.86 9.27
N ASN A 132 -22.79 -38.72 8.52
CA ASN A 132 -22.15 -39.84 7.84
C ASN A 132 -21.69 -40.93 8.82
N LYS A 133 -21.14 -40.56 9.98
CA LYS A 133 -20.79 -41.52 11.06
C LYS A 133 -22.01 -42.27 11.58
N LYS A 134 -23.14 -41.58 11.78
CA LYS A 134 -24.40 -42.22 12.22
C LYS A 134 -24.91 -43.21 11.18
N ILE A 135 -24.87 -42.86 9.89
CA ILE A 135 -25.28 -43.74 8.79
C ILE A 135 -24.36 -44.97 8.72
N ALA A 136 -23.04 -44.78 8.77
CA ALA A 136 -22.07 -45.87 8.72
C ALA A 136 -22.28 -46.90 9.85
N ASN A 137 -22.63 -46.43 11.05
CA ASN A 137 -22.92 -47.30 12.20
C ASN A 137 -24.27 -48.04 12.11
N GLN A 138 -25.15 -47.65 11.19
CA GLN A 138 -26.46 -48.28 10.97
C GLN A 138 -26.46 -49.30 9.81
N ILE A 139 -25.43 -49.31 8.96
CA ILE A 139 -25.31 -50.28 7.86
C ILE A 139 -24.71 -51.58 8.44
N PRO A 140 -25.41 -52.73 8.35
CA PRO A 140 -24.85 -54.00 8.80
C PRO A 140 -23.61 -54.34 7.97
N VAL A 141 -22.52 -54.73 8.63
CA VAL A 141 -21.37 -55.32 7.94
C VAL A 141 -21.87 -56.61 7.27
N ILE A 142 -21.92 -56.63 5.95
CA ILE A 142 -22.15 -57.87 5.20
C ILE A 142 -20.88 -58.70 5.39
N VAL A 143 -20.97 -59.74 6.23
CA VAL A 143 -19.94 -60.76 6.45
C VAL A 143 -20.07 -61.85 5.40
#